data_AF-A0A6G2DFA3-F1
#
_entry.id   AF-A0A6G2DFA3-F1
#
_cell.length_a   1.000
_cell.length_b   1.000
_cell.length_c   1.000
_cell.angle_alpha   90.00
_cell.angle_beta   90.00
_cell.angle_gamma   90.00
#
_symmetry.space_group_name_H-M   'P 1'
#
loop_
_entity.id
_entity.type
_entity.pdbx_description
1 polymer ?
#
loop_
_entity_poly.entity_id
_entity_poly.type
_entity_poly.pdbx_seq_one_letter_code
_entity_poly.pdbx_strand_id
1 'polypeptide(L)' 'MMNMQNMMRQAQKLQKQLEQSQAELAAMQFVGKSAQDLVQATLTGDKKVVSIDFNPAVID' A
#
# COMPACT_ATOMS: atom_id res chain seq x y z
N MET A 1 -27.85 21.60 -20.93
CA MET A 1 -26.64 20.83 -21.33
C MET A 1 -25.34 21.27 -20.63
N MET A 2 -25.25 22.44 -20.00
CA MET A 2 -24.05 22.88 -19.22
C MET A 2 -23.64 21.94 -18.07
N ASN A 3 -24.57 21.15 -17.51
CA ASN A 3 -24.25 20.26 -16.38
C ASN A 3 -23.45 19.00 -16.76
N MET A 4 -23.51 18.53 -18.00
CA MET A 4 -22.78 17.31 -18.39
C MET A 4 -21.28 17.56 -18.60
N GLN A 5 -20.87 18.77 -18.98
CA GLN A 5 -19.48 19.09 -19.25
C GLN A 5 -18.65 19.27 -17.96
N ASN A 6 -19.26 19.81 -16.91
CA ASN A 6 -18.68 19.86 -15.57
C ASN A 6 -18.63 18.47 -14.92
N MET A 7 -19.66 17.65 -15.14
CA MET A 7 -19.71 16.26 -14.68
C MET A 7 -18.56 15.42 -15.28
N MET A 8 -18.31 15.52 -16.59
CA MET A 8 -17.20 14.82 -17.25
C MET A 8 -15.82 15.19 -16.68
N ARG A 9 -15.59 16.48 -16.39
CA ARG A 9 -14.33 16.93 -15.77
C ARG A 9 -14.16 16.40 -14.34
N GLN A 10 -15.23 16.37 -13.56
CA GLN A 10 -15.21 15.79 -12.22
C GLN A 10 -14.99 14.27 -12.26
N ALA A 11 -15.64 13.57 -13.18
CA ALA A 11 -15.46 12.12 -13.38
C ALA A 11 -14.01 11.78 -13.78
N GLN A 12 -13.40 12.54 -14.69
CA GLN A 12 -11.98 12.37 -15.06
C GLN A 12 -11.04 12.61 -13.88
N LYS A 13 -11.30 13.63 -13.07
CA LYS A 13 -10.50 13.91 -11.87
C LYS A 13 -10.63 12.79 -10.84
N LEU A 14 -11.85 12.30 -10.62
CA LEU A 14 -12.13 11.20 -9.71
C LEU A 14 -11.47 9.90 -10.17
N GLN A 15 -11.49 9.61 -11.47
CA GLN A 15 -10.81 8.45 -12.04
C GLN A 15 -9.29 8.49 -11.79
N LYS A 16 -8.64 9.63 -12.05
CA LYS A 16 -7.21 9.80 -11.75
C LYS A 16 -6.90 9.69 -10.26
N GLN A 17 -7.74 10.27 -9.40
CA GLN A 17 -7.57 10.18 -7.94
C GLN A 17 -7.69 8.75 -7.44
N LEU A 18 -8.62 7.95 -7.98
CA LEU A 18 -8.76 6.53 -7.64
C LEU A 18 -7.55 5.71 -8.08
N GLU A 19 -7.07 5.92 -9.31
CA GLU A 19 -5.87 5.24 -9.82
C GLU A 19 -4.64 5.58 -8.96
N GLN A 20 -4.46 6.85 -8.63
CA GLN A 20 -3.37 7.30 -7.78
C GLN A 20 -3.49 6.75 -6.35
N SER A 21 -4.68 6.76 -5.77
CA SER A 21 -4.91 6.21 -4.42
C SER A 21 -4.67 4.71 -4.38
N GLN A 22 -5.07 3.97 -5.42
CA GLN A 22 -4.73 2.54 -5.54
C GLN A 22 -3.22 2.30 -5.63
N ALA A 23 -2.51 3.10 -6.43
CA ALA A 23 -1.06 2.99 -6.54
C ALA A 23 -0.35 3.31 -5.21
N GLU A 24 -0.80 4.34 -4.51
CA GLU A 24 -0.28 4.70 -3.18
C GLU A 24 -0.56 3.59 -2.17
N LEU A 25 -1.78 3.06 -2.11
CA LEU A 25 -2.13 1.93 -1.24
C LEU A 25 -1.29 0.69 -1.54
N ALA A 26 -1.07 0.38 -2.83
CA ALA A 26 -0.23 -0.74 -3.23
C ALA A 26 1.23 -0.53 -2.82
N ALA A 27 1.74 0.70 -2.84
CA ALA A 27 3.11 1.04 -2.47
C ALA A 27 3.33 1.22 -0.95
N MET A 28 2.26 1.41 -0.17
CA MET A 28 2.35 1.54 1.28
C MET A 28 2.99 0.30 1.90
N GLN A 29 3.88 0.52 2.87
CA GLN A 29 4.59 -0.53 3.59
C GLN A 29 3.93 -0.78 4.95
N PHE A 30 3.82 -2.05 5.28
CA PHE A 30 3.24 -2.59 6.50
C PHE A 30 4.29 -3.46 7.17
N VAL A 31 4.47 -3.27 8.47
CA VAL A 31 5.45 -4.02 9.24
C VAL A 31 4.71 -5.01 10.15
N GLY A 32 4.91 -6.30 9.90
CA GLY A 32 4.47 -7.39 10.78
C GLY A 32 5.63 -7.85 11.66
N LYS A 33 5.37 -8.02 12.96
CA LYS A 33 6.35 -8.56 13.91
C LYS A 33 5.83 -9.85 14.53
N SER A 34 6.73 -10.79 14.80
CA SER A 34 6.40 -11.99 15.56
C SER A 34 6.21 -11.67 17.05
N ALA A 35 5.57 -12.57 17.80
CA ALA A 35 5.20 -12.35 19.20
C ALA A 35 6.37 -12.05 20.16
N GLN A 36 7.60 -12.32 19.73
CA GLN A 36 8.83 -12.10 20.50
C GLN A 36 9.80 -11.14 19.78
N ASP A 37 9.33 -10.40 18.76
CA ASP A 37 10.15 -9.53 17.93
C ASP A 37 11.38 -10.22 17.31
N LEU A 38 11.33 -11.55 17.17
CA LEU A 38 12.42 -12.35 16.59
C LEU A 38 12.46 -12.26 15.06
N VAL A 39 11.32 -12.00 14.44
CA VAL A 39 11.18 -11.86 12.99
C VAL A 39 10.30 -10.65 12.72
N GLN A 40 10.81 -9.77 11.87
CA GLN A 40 10.07 -8.63 11.35
C GLN A 40 9.96 -8.78 9.83
N ALA A 41 8.75 -8.70 9.29
CA ALA A 41 8.51 -8.72 7.86
C ALA A 41 7.91 -7.38 7.43
N THR A 42 8.51 -6.77 6.42
CA THR A 42 7.96 -5.59 5.75
C THR A 42 7.26 -6.06 4.48
N LEU A 43 5.96 -5.78 4.36
CA LEU A 43 5.14 -6.09 3.20
C LEU A 43 4.56 -4.82 2.59
N THR A 44 4.28 -4.83 1.30
CA THR A 44 3.50 -3.79 0.64
C THR A 44 2.00 -4.07 0.72
N GLY A 45 1.16 -3.06 0.45
CA GLY A 45 -0.30 -3.20 0.44
C GLY A 45 -0.84 -4.17 -0.62
N ASP A 46 -0.05 -4.47 -1.66
CA ASP A 46 -0.31 -5.53 -2.63
C ASP A 46 0.18 -6.92 -2.18
N LYS A 47 0.53 -7.07 -0.90
CA LYS A 47 0.99 -8.30 -0.24
C LYS A 47 2.35 -8.83 -0.72
N LYS A 48 3.16 -8.02 -1.41
CA LYS A 48 4.54 -8.41 -1.72
C LYS A 48 5.44 -8.22 -0.50
N VAL A 49 6.39 -9.13 -0.33
CA VAL A 49 7.40 -9.03 0.72
C VAL A 49 8.53 -8.13 0.23
N VAL A 50 8.86 -7.10 1.01
CA VAL A 50 9.96 -6.16 0.74
C VAL A 50 11.21 -6.59 1.49
N SER A 51 11.07 -6.89 2.79
CA SER A 51 12.18 -7.34 3.64
C SER A 51 11.69 -8.33 4.69
N ILE A 52 12.59 -9.21 5.11
CA ILE A 52 12.43 -10.01 6.33
C ILE A 52 13.72 -9.86 7.12
N ASP A 53 13.59 -9.36 8.34
CA ASP A 53 14.66 -9.14 9.29
C ASP A 53 14.56 -10.20 10.38
N PHE A 54 15.68 -10.86 10.66
CA PHE A 54 15.80 -11.91 11.66
C PHE A 54 16.68 -11.43 12.80
N ASN A 55 16.18 -11.53 14.03
CA ASN A 55 16.99 -11.31 15.20
C ASN A 55 18.03 -12.45 15.30
N PRO A 56 19.32 -12.18 15.51
CA PRO A 56 20.35 -13.22 15.68
C PRO A 56 20.00 -14.28 16.72
N ALA A 57 19.21 -13.94 17.75
CA ALA A 57 18.72 -14.88 18.75
C ALA A 57 17.77 -15.98 18.20
N VAL A 58 17.28 -15.85 16.97
CA VAL A 58 16.48 -16.89 16.31
C VAL A 58 17.35 -17.98 15.68
N ILE A 59 18.66 -17.75 15.55
CA ILE A 59 19.64 -18.70 15.02
C ILE A 59 20.45 -19.22 16.21
N ASP A 60 20.11 -20.43 16.66
CA ASP A 60 20.88 -21.24 17.60
C ASP A 60 21.67 -22.32 16.82
#